data_AF-A0A401TM70-F1
#
_entry.id   AF-A0A401TM70-F1
#
_cell.length_a   1.000
_cell.length_b   1.000
_cell.length_c   1.000
_cell.angle_alpha   90.00
_cell.angle_beta   90.00
_cell.angle_gamma   90.00
#
_symmetry.space_group_name_H-M   'P 1'
#
loop_
_entity.id
_entity.type
_entity.pdbx_description
1 polymer ?
#
loop_
_entity_poly.entity_id
_entity_poly.type
_entity_poly.pdbx_seq_one_letter_code
_entity_poly.pdbx_strand_id
1 'polypeptide(L)'
;MVHELLGINNNRIDLSRVPGISRELKEVVLSAENDQFYANNMYLNFGEIGTNIRNLMEDFQKKKPKGQQKLESIADMKVSGRQILQQ
;
A
#
# COMPACT_ATOMS: atom_id res chain seq x y z
N MET A 1 -7.05 -7.80 -12.65
CA MET A 1 -5.80 -7.04 -12.44
C MET A 1 -4.81 -7.73 -11.50
N VAL A 2 -5.03 -7.81 -10.18
CA VAL A 2 -4.00 -8.35 -9.24
C VAL A 2 -3.60 -9.79 -9.57
N HIS A 3 -4.57 -10.67 -9.80
CA HIS A 3 -4.30 -12.06 -10.21
C HIS A 3 -3.50 -12.15 -11.53
N GLU A 4 -3.80 -11.28 -12.49
CA GLU A 4 -3.16 -11.29 -13.81
C GLU A 4 -1.70 -10.79 -13.74
N LEU A 5 -1.41 -9.82 -12.88
CA LEU A 5 -0.09 -9.18 -12.79
C LEU A 5 0.86 -9.86 -11.82
N LEU A 6 0.34 -10.36 -10.69
CA LEU A 6 1.15 -10.89 -9.59
C LEU A 6 0.92 -12.38 -9.34
N GLY A 7 -0.14 -12.95 -9.91
CA GLY A 7 -0.64 -14.26 -9.50
C GLY A 7 -1.29 -14.21 -8.12
N ILE A 8 -2.34 -14.99 -7.93
CA ILE A 8 -2.89 -15.26 -6.59
C ILE A 8 -2.90 -16.77 -6.42
N ASN A 9 -2.31 -17.24 -5.32
CA ASN A 9 -2.30 -18.66 -4.96
C ASN A 9 -2.78 -18.79 -3.51
N ASN A 10 -3.85 -19.55 -3.28
CA ASN A 10 -4.47 -19.71 -1.95
C ASN A 10 -4.70 -18.37 -1.23
N ASN A 11 -5.28 -17.41 -1.96
CA ASN A 11 -5.53 -16.04 -1.48
C ASN A 11 -4.26 -15.29 -1.04
N ARG A 12 -3.08 -15.67 -1.53
CA ARG A 12 -1.81 -15.02 -1.23
C ARG A 12 -1.15 -14.49 -2.50
N ILE A 13 -0.40 -13.41 -2.34
CA ILE A 13 0.48 -12.84 -3.36
C ILE A 13 1.92 -12.84 -2.85
N ASP A 14 2.87 -13.08 -3.76
CA ASP A 14 4.30 -13.03 -3.47
C ASP A 14 4.89 -11.71 -3.98
N LEU A 15 5.39 -10.89 -3.05
CA LEU A 15 6.07 -9.63 -3.29
C LEU A 15 7.58 -9.71 -3.05
N SER A 16 8.14 -10.90 -2.81
CA SER A 16 9.56 -11.10 -2.49
C SER A 16 10.53 -10.55 -3.54
N ARG A 17 10.06 -10.37 -4.79
CA ARG A 17 10.82 -9.81 -5.91
C ARG A 17 10.79 -8.28 -5.98
N VAL A 18 9.97 -7.62 -5.16
CA VAL A 18 9.86 -6.16 -5.12
C VAL A 18 11.07 -5.58 -4.38
N PRO A 19 11.92 -4.76 -5.03
CA PRO A 19 13.08 -4.17 -4.37
C PRO A 19 12.67 -3.30 -3.17
N GLY A 20 13.35 -3.49 -2.03
CA GLY A 20 13.12 -2.69 -0.82
C GLY A 20 11.90 -3.08 0.01
N ILE A 21 11.18 -4.16 -0.34
CA ILE A 21 10.05 -4.64 0.44
C ILE A 21 10.49 -5.15 1.82
N SER A 22 9.70 -4.86 2.86
CA SER A 22 9.98 -5.37 4.20
C SER A 22 9.76 -6.88 4.27
N ARG A 23 10.42 -7.57 5.22
CA ARG A 23 10.31 -9.03 5.36
C ARG A 23 8.87 -9.48 5.61
N GLU A 24 8.08 -8.68 6.34
CA GLU A 24 6.68 -8.99 6.66
C GLU A 24 5.74 -8.87 5.46
N LEU A 25 6.12 -8.11 4.43
CA LEU A 25 5.32 -7.88 3.23
C LEU A 25 5.71 -8.77 2.05
N LYS A 26 6.67 -9.68 2.23
CA LYS A 26 7.07 -10.62 1.15
C LYS A 26 5.92 -11.49 0.68
N GLU A 27 5.01 -11.83 1.57
CA GLU A 27 3.79 -12.57 1.25
C GLU A 27 2.61 -11.87 1.91
N VAL A 28 1.57 -11.59 1.13
CA VAL A 28 0.39 -10.88 1.61
C VAL A 28 -0.84 -11.72 1.38
N VAL A 29 -1.65 -11.87 2.44
CA VAL A 29 -2.96 -12.53 2.37
C VAL A 29 -4.01 -11.52 1.91
N LEU A 30 -4.81 -11.91 0.93
CA LEU A 30 -5.96 -11.17 0.42
C LEU A 30 -7.23 -11.80 1.02
N SER A 31 -7.86 -11.13 1.98
CA SER A 31 -9.03 -11.67 2.69
C SER A 31 -10.15 -10.64 2.78
N ALA A 32 -11.20 -10.81 1.98
CA ALA A 32 -12.38 -9.93 2.03
C ALA A 32 -13.15 -10.05 3.36
N GLU A 33 -13.00 -11.17 4.08
CA GLU A 33 -13.66 -11.37 5.38
C GLU A 33 -12.97 -10.60 6.51
N ASN A 34 -11.65 -10.46 6.44
CA ASN A 34 -10.85 -9.85 7.51
C ASN A 34 -10.32 -8.44 7.16
N ASP A 35 -10.45 -8.01 5.91
CA ASP A 35 -10.03 -6.70 5.41
C ASP A 35 -11.17 -6.02 4.65
N GLN A 36 -11.83 -5.10 5.34
CA GLN A 36 -12.93 -4.30 4.77
C GLN A 36 -12.46 -3.41 3.62
N PHE A 37 -11.22 -2.89 3.68
CA PHE A 37 -10.69 -2.06 2.60
C PHE A 37 -10.52 -2.91 1.34
N TYR A 38 -9.94 -4.10 1.47
CA TYR A 38 -9.83 -5.03 0.35
C TYR A 38 -11.21 -5.45 -0.18
N ALA A 39 -12.14 -5.84 0.68
CA ALA A 39 -13.50 -6.25 0.30
C ALA A 39 -14.24 -5.17 -0.51
N ASN A 40 -14.09 -3.90 -0.09
CA ASN A 40 -14.75 -2.78 -0.76
C ASN A 40 -14.11 -2.42 -2.11
N ASN A 41 -12.87 -2.84 -2.38
CA ASN A 41 -12.12 -2.46 -3.57
C ASN A 41 -11.86 -3.61 -4.56
N MET A 42 -12.08 -4.87 -4.17
CA MET A 42 -11.68 -6.04 -4.97
C MET A 42 -12.32 -6.17 -6.36
N TYR A 43 -13.48 -5.54 -6.58
CA TYR A 43 -14.21 -5.56 -7.86
C TYR A 43 -14.29 -4.19 -8.56
N LEU A 44 -13.64 -3.17 -7.99
CA LEU A 44 -13.66 -1.83 -8.56
C LEU A 44 -12.64 -1.69 -9.69
N ASN A 45 -12.89 -0.72 -10.58
CA ASN A 45 -11.90 -0.38 -11.59
C ASN A 45 -10.75 0.45 -10.98
N PHE A 46 -9.64 0.57 -11.71
CA PHE A 46 -8.43 1.23 -11.20
C PHE A 46 -8.64 2.71 -10.83
N GLY A 47 -9.53 3.43 -11.53
CA GLY A 47 -9.85 4.82 -11.23
C GLY A 47 -10.56 4.97 -9.88
N GLU A 48 -11.55 4.11 -9.63
CA GLU A 48 -12.29 4.09 -8.36
C GLU A 48 -11.40 3.70 -7.18
N ILE A 49 -10.53 2.68 -7.37
CA ILE A 49 -9.54 2.28 -6.36
C ILE A 49 -8.62 3.47 -6.02
N GLY A 50 -8.15 4.20 -7.03
CA GLY A 50 -7.32 5.39 -6.83
C GLY A 50 -8.00 6.48 -5.99
N THR A 51 -9.28 6.75 -6.27
CA THR A 51 -10.08 7.68 -5.45
C THR A 51 -10.24 7.20 -4.01
N ASN A 52 -10.48 5.90 -3.79
CA ASN A 52 -10.62 5.34 -2.44
C ASN A 52 -9.31 5.39 -1.64
N ILE A 53 -8.16 5.13 -2.29
CA ILE A 53 -6.83 5.27 -1.66
C ILE A 53 -6.59 6.72 -1.24
N ARG A 54 -6.95 7.69 -2.10
CA ARG A 54 -6.82 9.12 -1.77
C ARG A 54 -7.63 9.47 -0.53
N ASN A 55 -8.90 9.07 -0.49
CA ASN A 55 -9.79 9.34 0.64
C ASN A 55 -9.26 8.72 1.93
N LEU A 56 -8.77 7.46 1.88
CA LEU A 56 -8.14 6.80 3.01
C LEU A 56 -6.94 7.59 3.54
N MET A 57 -6.09 8.11 2.65
CA MET A 57 -4.93 8.91 3.03
C MET A 57 -5.32 10.26 3.64
N GLU A 58 -6.32 10.94 3.09
CA GLU A 58 -6.84 12.19 3.64
C GLU A 58 -7.42 11.98 5.04
N ASP A 59 -8.16 10.90 5.27
CA ASP A 59 -8.72 10.56 6.58
C ASP A 59 -7.65 10.14 7.59
N PHE A 60 -6.65 9.39 7.15
CA PHE A 60 -5.50 9.02 7.97
C PHE A 60 -4.74 10.27 8.44
N GLN A 61 -4.51 11.22 7.54
CA GLN A 61 -3.90 12.49 7.88
C GLN A 61 -4.76 13.26 8.89
N LYS A 62 -6.05 13.46 8.63
CA LYS A 62 -6.95 14.20 9.55
C LYS A 62 -6.96 13.63 10.98
N LYS A 63 -6.82 12.31 11.12
CA LYS A 63 -6.81 11.61 12.42
C LYS A 63 -5.46 11.71 13.16
N LYS A 64 -4.36 12.07 12.48
CA LYS A 64 -3.06 12.28 13.14
C LYS A 64 -2.98 13.67 13.78
N PRO A 65 -2.48 13.80 15.03
CA PRO A 65 -2.26 15.10 15.64
C PRO A 65 -1.27 15.92 14.80
N LYS A 66 -1.56 17.21 14.59
CA LYS A 66 -0.86 18.13 13.67
C LYS A 66 0.67 18.22 13.88
N GLY A 67 1.19 17.81 15.04
CA GLY A 67 2.63 17.74 15.33
C GLY A 67 3.37 16.54 14.72
N GLN A 68 2.67 15.43 14.44
CA GLN A 68 3.27 14.18 13.97
C GLN A 68 3.26 14.08 12.42
N GLN A 69 2.29 14.73 11.77
CA GLN A 69 2.15 14.75 10.30
C GLN A 69 3.40 15.26 9.55
N LYS A 70 4.09 16.27 10.11
CA LYS A 70 5.25 16.91 9.46
C LYS A 70 6.53 16.10 9.58
N LEU A 71 6.67 15.28 10.63
CA LEU A 71 7.88 14.48 10.89
C LEU A 71 7.94 13.23 10.01
N GLU A 72 6.82 12.54 9.82
CA GLU A 72 6.76 11.33 8.98
C GLU A 72 6.84 11.67 7.49
N SER A 73 6.19 12.73 7.02
CA SER A 73 6.27 13.14 5.59
C SER A 73 7.70 13.45 5.14
N ILE A 74 8.54 14.04 6.01
CA ILE A 74 9.97 14.27 5.70
C ILE A 74 10.76 12.96 5.72
N ALA A 75 10.42 12.02 6.60
CA ALA A 75 11.07 10.71 6.64
C ALA A 75 10.73 9.87 5.39
N ASP A 76 9.46 9.82 5.01
CA ASP A 76 8.98 9.11 3.81
C ASP A 76 9.54 9.73 2.52
N MET A 77 9.59 11.07 2.44
CA MET A 77 10.24 11.76 1.30
C MET A 77 11.75 11.49 1.22
N LYS A 78 12.46 11.38 2.36
CA LYS A 78 13.90 11.07 2.40
C LYS A 78 14.21 9.60 2.09
N VAL A 79 13.28 8.68 2.37
CA VAL A 79 13.41 7.27 1.97
C VAL A 79 13.28 7.14 0.46
N SER A 80 12.36 7.88 -0.17
CA SER A 80 12.21 7.87 -1.63
C SER A 80 13.36 8.56 -2.39
N GLY A 81 14.09 9.48 -1.77
CA GLY A 81 15.19 10.23 -2.40
C GLY A 81 16.58 9.58 -2.34
N ARG A 82 16.83 8.61 -1.46
CA ARG A 82 18.17 7.99 -1.31
C ARG A 82 18.45 6.80 -2.22
N GLN A 83 17.45 6.30 -2.95
CA GLN A 83 17.62 5.16 -3.84
C GLN A 83 18.05 5.53 -5.26
N ILE A 84 18.09 6.83 -5.60
CA ILE A 84 18.48 7.33 -6.94
C ILE A 84 19.98 7.74 -7.01
N LEU A 85 20.70 7.80 -5.89
CA LEU A 85 22.13 8.20 -5.85
C LEU A 85 23.10 7.08 -5.46
N GLN A 86 22.65 5.82 -5.48
CA GLN A 86 23.52 4.66 -5.32
C GLN A 86 23.13 3.57 -6.31
N GLN A 87 23.13 3.88 -7.61
CA GLN A 87 23.55 3.01 -8.73
C GLN A 87 23.81 3.89 -9.96
#